data_AF-A0A085NJ42-F1
#
_entry.id   AF-A0A085NJ42-F1
#
_cell.length_a   1.000
_cell.length_b   1.000
_cell.length_c   1.000
_cell.angle_alpha   90.00
_cell.angle_beta   90.00
_cell.angle_gamma   90.00
#
_symmetry.space_group_name_H-M   'P 1'
#
loop_
_entity.id
_entity.type
_entity.pdbx_description
1 polymer ?
#
loop_
_entity_poly.entity_id
_entity_poly.type
_entity_poly.pdbx_seq_one_letter_code
_entity_poly.pdbx_strand_id
1 'polypeptide(L)'
;MGKNIEEDDLVAVMLCSLPDSYSSLITALEGKDEADLSVEYVSGKLLDEYQRRVESGRSENAGSEIAMKSTARNEYGQAEAIKAARNRSIKPEDRECYFCRKKGHIKVNCSKYAKTSINRTALAKG
;
A
#
# COMPACT_ATOMS: atom_id res chain seq x y z
N MET A 1 -24.96 45.17 -0.37
CA MET A 1 -25.81 44.02 0.00
C MET A 1 -24.88 42.84 0.26
N GLY A 2 -24.66 42.52 1.54
CA GLY A 2 -23.96 41.30 1.93
C GLY A 2 -24.93 40.14 1.85
N LYS A 3 -24.63 39.15 1.02
CA LYS A 3 -25.38 37.89 0.96
C LYS A 3 -24.88 37.04 2.12
N ASN A 4 -25.77 36.46 2.92
CA ASN A 4 -25.38 35.37 3.81
C ASN A 4 -24.96 34.21 2.90
N ILE A 5 -23.77 33.67 3.09
CA ILE A 5 -23.30 32.53 2.29
C ILE A 5 -23.85 31.31 2.99
N GLU A 6 -24.78 30.61 2.33
CA GLU A 6 -25.32 29.35 2.82
C GLU A 6 -24.23 28.27 2.72
N GLU A 7 -24.34 27.23 3.55
CA GLU A 7 -23.32 26.18 3.61
C GLU A 7 -23.12 25.47 2.26
N ASP A 8 -24.22 25.25 1.54
CA ASP A 8 -24.27 24.65 0.21
C ASP A 8 -23.50 25.49 -0.83
N ASP A 9 -23.61 26.82 -0.74
CA ASP A 9 -22.85 27.74 -1.60
C ASP A 9 -21.34 27.60 -1.34
N LEU A 10 -20.95 27.43 -0.09
CA LEU A 10 -19.54 27.26 0.30
C LEU A 10 -18.99 25.94 -0.24
N VAL A 11 -19.76 24.86 -0.11
CA VAL A 11 -19.41 23.53 -0.63
C VAL A 11 -19.29 23.56 -2.16
N ALA A 12 -20.24 24.19 -2.85
CA ALA A 12 -20.19 24.35 -4.29
C ALA A 12 -18.92 25.10 -4.74
N VAL A 13 -18.58 26.20 -4.07
CA VAL A 13 -17.35 26.95 -4.34
C VAL A 13 -16.11 26.10 -4.09
N MET A 14 -16.06 25.33 -3.00
CA MET A 14 -14.96 24.44 -2.70
C MET A 14 -14.76 23.43 -3.83
N LEU A 15 -15.81 22.72 -4.25
CA LEU A 15 -15.72 21.69 -5.30
C LEU A 15 -15.35 22.28 -6.67
N CYS A 16 -15.90 23.45 -7.02
CA CYS A 16 -15.59 24.14 -8.27
C CYS A 16 -14.17 24.72 -8.32
N SER A 17 -13.53 24.93 -7.17
CA SER A 17 -12.17 25.49 -7.09
C SER A 17 -11.06 24.46 -7.28
N LEU A 18 -11.39 23.17 -7.32
CA LEU A 18 -10.42 22.09 -7.37
C LEU A 18 -9.90 21.85 -8.80
N PRO A 19 -8.63 21.45 -8.96
CA PRO A 19 -8.09 21.11 -10.28
C PRO A 19 -8.63 19.76 -10.78
N ASP A 20 -8.63 19.55 -12.09
CA ASP A 20 -9.14 18.34 -12.79
C ASP A 20 -8.63 17.02 -12.23
N SER A 21 -7.42 17.04 -11.66
CA SER A 21 -6.85 15.86 -11.01
C SER A 21 -7.79 15.32 -9.92
N TYR A 22 -8.58 16.15 -9.22
CA TYR A 22 -9.57 15.79 -8.19
C TYR A 22 -10.94 15.35 -8.75
N SER A 23 -11.10 15.26 -10.07
CA SER A 23 -12.37 14.87 -10.73
C SER A 23 -13.03 13.64 -10.13
N SER A 24 -12.28 12.58 -9.82
CA SER A 24 -12.84 11.36 -9.21
C SER A 24 -13.45 11.59 -7.82
N LEU A 25 -12.87 12.50 -7.03
CA LEU A 25 -13.44 12.88 -5.73
C LEU A 25 -14.71 13.70 -5.94
N ILE A 26 -14.68 14.67 -6.86
CA ILE A 26 -15.84 15.53 -7.17
C ILE A 26 -17.03 14.66 -7.58
N THR A 27 -16.87 13.75 -8.54
CA THR A 27 -17.95 12.83 -8.97
C THR A 27 -18.49 11.97 -7.82
N ALA A 28 -17.64 11.55 -6.88
CA ALA A 28 -18.08 10.76 -5.73
C ALA A 28 -18.89 11.60 -4.71
N LEU A 29 -18.60 12.89 -4.61
CA LEU A 29 -19.32 13.83 -3.75
C LEU A 29 -20.63 14.29 -4.41
N GLU A 30 -20.66 14.53 -5.71
CA GLU A 30 -21.88 14.86 -6.47
C GLU A 30 -22.96 13.76 -6.42
N GLY A 31 -22.55 12.50 -6.20
CA GLY A 31 -23.48 11.39 -6.03
C GLY A 31 -24.10 11.24 -4.63
N LYS A 32 -23.73 12.11 -3.68
CA LYS A 32 -24.32 12.14 -2.33
C LYS A 32 -25.55 13.03 -2.27
N ASP A 33 -26.35 12.83 -1.23
CA ASP A 33 -27.41 13.75 -0.87
C ASP A 33 -26.82 15.09 -0.39
N GLU A 34 -27.42 16.19 -0.81
CA GLU A 34 -26.99 17.55 -0.48
C GLU A 34 -27.05 17.81 1.03
N ALA A 35 -28.01 17.21 1.74
CA ALA A 35 -28.12 17.34 3.19
C ALA A 35 -26.97 16.68 3.98
N ASP A 36 -26.23 15.75 3.35
CA ASP A 36 -25.08 15.07 3.95
C ASP A 36 -23.74 15.73 3.58
N LEU A 37 -23.75 16.74 2.70
CA LEU A 37 -22.57 17.42 2.17
C LEU A 37 -22.27 18.68 3.00
N SER A 38 -21.87 18.50 4.26
CA SER A 38 -21.40 19.62 5.09
C SER A 38 -19.99 20.08 4.72
N VAL A 39 -19.64 21.32 5.07
CA VAL A 39 -18.30 21.88 4.83
C VAL A 39 -17.23 21.06 5.53
N GLU A 40 -17.48 20.60 6.77
CA GLU A 40 -16.55 19.75 7.51
C GLU A 40 -16.35 18.40 6.81
N TYR A 41 -17.42 17.80 6.30
CA TYR A 41 -17.35 16.52 5.58
C TYR A 41 -16.50 16.65 4.32
N VAL A 42 -16.78 17.66 3.50
CA VAL A 42 -16.05 17.93 2.25
C VAL A 42 -14.59 18.25 2.54
N SER A 43 -14.32 19.07 3.57
CA SER A 43 -12.95 19.37 4.02
C SER A 43 -12.19 18.10 4.42
N GLY A 44 -12.83 17.20 5.18
CA GLY A 44 -12.24 15.92 5.56
C GLY A 44 -11.88 15.07 4.34
N LYS A 45 -12.78 14.99 3.35
CA LYS A 45 -12.53 14.25 2.11
C LYS A 45 -11.43 14.85 1.24
N LEU A 46 -11.30 16.17 1.22
CA LEU A 46 -10.20 16.84 0.53
C LEU A 46 -8.85 16.56 1.17
N LEU A 47 -8.79 16.53 2.50
CA LEU A 47 -7.57 16.18 3.24
C LEU A 47 -7.18 14.72 3.01
N ASP A 48 -8.14 13.79 3.09
CA ASP A 48 -7.93 12.37 2.78
C ASP A 48 -7.35 12.19 1.37
N GLU A 49 -7.96 12.86 0.39
CA GLU A 49 -7.56 12.77 -1.02
C GLU A 49 -6.18 13.40 -1.28
N TYR A 50 -5.92 14.55 -0.67
CA TYR A 50 -4.60 15.18 -0.72
C TYR A 50 -3.52 14.26 -0.14
N GLN A 51 -3.76 13.68 1.04
CA GLN A 51 -2.82 12.74 1.64
C GLN A 51 -2.59 11.52 0.75
N ARG A 52 -3.67 10.91 0.22
CA ARG A 52 -3.58 9.80 -0.72
C ARG A 52 -2.71 10.14 -1.93
N ARG A 53 -2.84 11.35 -2.47
CA ARG A 53 -2.02 11.82 -3.60
C ARG A 53 -0.57 12.08 -3.23
N VAL A 54 -0.31 12.64 -2.05
CA VAL A 54 1.06 12.83 -1.58
C VAL A 54 1.75 11.47 -1.40
N GLU A 55 1.05 10.49 -0.83
CA GLU A 55 1.55 9.12 -0.69
C GLU A 55 1.72 8.42 -2.04
N SER A 56 0.76 8.60 -2.97
CA SER A 56 0.80 8.02 -4.31
C SER A 56 1.85 8.68 -5.21
N GLY A 57 2.03 10.00 -5.14
CA GLY A 57 3.05 10.76 -5.87
C GLY A 57 4.47 10.46 -5.42
N ARG A 58 4.66 10.00 -4.16
CA ARG A 58 5.92 9.39 -3.71
C ARG A 58 6.16 8.01 -4.35
N SER A 59 5.10 7.35 -4.84
CA SER A 59 5.17 6.12 -5.63
C SER A 59 5.23 6.37 -7.14
N GLU A 60 4.85 7.55 -7.65
CA GLU A 60 4.90 7.85 -9.09
C GLU A 60 6.33 8.07 -9.61
N ASN A 61 7.28 8.45 -8.75
CA ASN A 61 8.72 8.32 -9.04
C ASN A 61 9.22 6.85 -9.02
N ALA A 62 8.34 5.89 -8.73
CA ALA A 62 8.60 4.46 -8.69
C ALA A 62 7.47 3.67 -9.39
N GLY A 63 7.25 3.94 -10.67
CA GLY A 63 6.58 3.00 -11.57
C GLY A 63 5.10 3.26 -11.76
N SER A 64 4.80 3.99 -12.84
CA SER A 64 3.62 3.72 -13.66
C SER A 64 3.51 2.21 -13.93
N GLU A 65 2.29 1.68 -13.87
CA GLU A 65 1.90 0.27 -13.98
C GLU A 65 1.87 -0.57 -12.68
N ILE A 66 0.90 -0.31 -11.81
CA ILE A 66 0.21 -1.42 -11.16
C ILE A 66 -1.26 -1.37 -11.55
N ALA A 67 -1.50 -1.75 -12.81
CA ALA A 67 -2.79 -2.19 -13.27
C ALA A 67 -3.35 -3.23 -12.30
N MET A 68 -4.59 -2.98 -11.87
CA MET A 68 -5.57 -3.90 -11.31
C MET A 68 -5.14 -5.37 -11.28
N LYS A 69 -4.70 -5.84 -10.10
CA LYS A 69 -4.72 -7.28 -9.77
C LYS A 69 -5.70 -7.47 -8.63
N SER A 70 -6.96 -7.53 -9.00
CA SER A 70 -8.00 -8.19 -8.23
C SER A 70 -7.63 -9.66 -8.08
N THR A 71 -7.06 -10.01 -6.93
CA THR A 71 -7.22 -11.37 -6.39
C THR A 71 -7.53 -11.23 -4.91
N ALA A 72 -8.82 -11.34 -4.59
CA ALA A 72 -9.26 -11.80 -3.30
C ALA A 72 -8.47 -13.06 -2.94
N ARG A 73 -7.59 -12.97 -1.94
CA ARG A 73 -7.06 -14.10 -1.16
C ARG A 73 -6.16 -13.59 -0.02
N ASN A 74 -6.77 -13.58 1.17
CA ASN A 74 -6.20 -13.84 2.49
C ASN A 74 -5.09 -12.88 3.00
N GLU A 75 -5.42 -12.11 4.04
CA GLU A 75 -4.51 -11.24 4.83
C GLU A 75 -3.18 -11.92 5.22
N TYR A 76 -3.20 -13.23 5.48
CA TYR A 76 -1.98 -14.01 5.79
C TYR A 76 -0.95 -14.07 4.66
N GLY A 77 -1.39 -13.93 3.40
CA GLY A 77 -0.51 -13.97 2.22
C GLY A 77 0.16 -12.64 1.93
N GLN A 78 -0.38 -11.52 2.42
CA GLN A 78 0.13 -10.18 2.09
C GLN A 78 1.49 -9.92 2.76
N ALA A 79 1.67 -10.33 4.02
CA ALA A 79 2.96 -10.22 4.70
C ALA A 79 4.06 -11.06 4.02
N GLU A 80 3.74 -12.27 3.58
CA GLU A 80 4.68 -13.14 2.85
C GLU A 80 4.95 -12.63 1.44
N ALA A 81 3.95 -12.05 0.75
CA ALA A 81 4.13 -11.42 -0.56
C ALA A 81 5.04 -10.18 -0.48
N ILE A 82 4.88 -9.35 0.57
CA ILE A 82 5.74 -8.19 0.82
C ILE A 82 7.17 -8.65 1.15
N LYS A 83 7.34 -9.67 2.00
CA LYS A 83 8.68 -10.25 2.28
C LYS A 83 9.31 -10.85 1.03
N ALA A 84 8.53 -11.57 0.21
CA ALA A 84 9.00 -12.13 -1.05
C ALA A 84 9.40 -11.02 -2.05
N ALA A 85 8.64 -9.94 -2.13
CA ALA A 85 9.00 -8.76 -2.93
C ALA A 85 10.30 -8.11 -2.45
N ARG A 86 10.47 -7.89 -1.14
CA ARG A 86 11.72 -7.37 -0.57
C ARG A 86 12.92 -8.28 -0.82
N ASN A 87 12.71 -9.60 -0.78
CA ASN A 87 13.77 -10.59 -1.05
C ASN A 87 14.13 -10.67 -2.54
N ARG A 88 13.20 -10.34 -3.45
CA ARG A 88 13.49 -10.23 -4.90
C ARG A 88 14.44 -9.07 -5.22
N SER A 89 14.42 -8.00 -4.43
CA SER A 89 15.35 -6.86 -4.59
C SER A 89 16.76 -7.15 -4.07
N ILE A 90 16.97 -8.24 -3.33
CA ILE A 90 18.30 -8.64 -2.82
C ILE A 90 18.98 -9.53 -3.85
N LYS A 91 20.14 -9.10 -4.35
CA LYS A 91 20.95 -9.89 -5.27
C LYS A 91 21.27 -11.26 -4.65
N PRO A 92 21.28 -12.36 -5.43
CA PRO A 92 21.56 -13.70 -4.90
C PRO A 92 22.87 -13.79 -4.10
N GLU A 93 23.89 -13.04 -4.52
CA GLU A 93 25.20 -12.91 -3.87
C GLU A 93 25.15 -12.24 -2.49
N ASP A 94 24.20 -11.33 -2.26
CA ASP A 94 24.04 -10.60 -1.00
C ASP A 94 23.09 -11.28 -0.01
N ARG A 95 22.43 -12.37 -0.39
CA ARG A 95 21.55 -13.11 0.53
C ARG A 95 22.33 -13.74 1.66
N GLU A 96 22.03 -13.33 2.88
CA GLU A 96 22.59 -13.93 4.10
C GLU A 96 21.78 -15.16 4.55
N CYS A 97 22.48 -16.24 4.86
CA CYS A 97 21.90 -17.41 5.47
C CYS A 97 21.61 -17.18 6.96
N TYR A 98 20.34 -17.23 7.35
CA TYR A 98 19.92 -17.08 8.77
C TYR A 98 20.47 -18.16 9.72
N PHE A 99 21.01 -19.27 9.20
CA PHE A 99 21.60 -20.32 10.02
C PHE A 99 23.11 -20.14 10.23
N CYS A 100 23.88 -19.95 9.15
CA CYS A 100 25.34 -19.87 9.23
C CYS A 100 25.92 -18.46 9.09
N ARG A 101 25.06 -17.45 8.87
CA ARG A 101 25.39 -16.02 8.73
C ARG A 101 26.34 -15.69 7.57
N LYS A 102 26.49 -16.60 6.59
CA LYS A 102 27.26 -16.36 5.37
C LYS A 102 26.37 -15.87 4.23
N LYS A 103 26.92 -14.99 3.39
CA LYS A 103 26.29 -14.51 2.16
C LYS A 103 26.27 -15.57 1.04
N GLY A 104 25.50 -15.32 -0.01
CA GLY A 104 25.41 -16.15 -1.22
C GLY A 104 24.41 -17.32 -1.16
N HIS A 105 23.71 -17.55 -0.05
CA HIS A 105 22.69 -18.60 0.06
C HIS A 105 21.71 -18.34 1.20
N ILE A 106 20.52 -18.94 1.11
CA ILE A 106 19.50 -18.92 2.17
C ILE A 106 19.55 -20.20 3.01
N LYS A 107 18.91 -20.21 4.19
CA LYS A 107 18.92 -21.34 5.14
C LYS A 107 18.62 -22.70 4.48
N VAL A 108 17.63 -22.74 3.57
CA VAL A 108 17.23 -23.98 2.87
C VAL A 108 18.36 -24.56 2.00
N ASN A 109 19.26 -23.72 1.49
CA ASN A 109 20.40 -24.13 0.66
C ASN A 109 21.72 -24.19 1.48
N CYS A 110 21.65 -24.16 2.81
CA CYS A 110 22.84 -24.16 3.65
C CYS A 110 23.35 -25.59 3.91
N SER A 111 24.57 -25.89 3.46
CA SER A 111 25.21 -27.20 3.64
C SER A 111 25.35 -27.62 5.12
N LYS A 112 25.65 -26.66 6.01
CA LYS A 112 25.70 -26.93 7.46
C LYS A 112 24.31 -27.26 8.02
N TYR A 113 23.29 -26.54 7.59
CA TYR A 113 21.91 -26.79 8.01
C TYR A 113 21.40 -28.14 7.50
N ALA A 114 21.72 -28.52 6.26
CA ALA A 114 21.40 -29.83 5.70
C ALA A 114 22.01 -30.95 6.55
N LYS A 115 23.30 -30.86 6.90
CA LYS A 115 23.98 -31.84 7.78
C LYS A 115 23.37 -31.91 9.19
N THR A 116 23.04 -30.77 9.80
CA THR A 116 22.37 -30.73 11.11
C THR A 116 20.96 -31.32 11.06
N SER A 117 20.22 -31.07 9.99
CA SER A 117 18.87 -31.60 9.79
C SER A 117 18.88 -33.11 9.60
N ILE A 118 19.82 -33.62 8.79
CA ILE A 118 20.04 -35.06 8.60
C ILE A 118 20.41 -35.74 9.93
N ASN A 119 21.32 -35.15 10.71
CA ASN A 119 21.71 -35.70 12.02
C ASN A 119 20.53 -35.72 13.01
N ARG A 120 19.65 -34.71 12.99
CA ARG A 120 18.42 -34.70 13.81
C ARG A 120 17.44 -35.79 13.40
N THR A 121 17.27 -36.05 12.10
CA THR A 121 16.40 -37.13 11.62
C THR A 121 16.97 -38.52 11.93
N ALA A 122 18.30 -38.66 12.01
CA ALA A 122 18.96 -39.90 12.42
C ALA A 122 18.82 -40.20 13.93
N LEU A 123 18.80 -39.17 14.79
CA LEU A 123 18.61 -39.30 16.24
C LEU A 123 17.16 -39.58 16.66
N ALA A 124 16.18 -39.30 15.81
CA ALA A 124 14.76 -39.52 16.09
C ALA A 124 14.26 -40.93 15.72
N LYS A 125 15.17 -41.84 15.34
CA LYS A 125 14.88 -43.24 14.99
C LYS A 125 15.70 -44.26 15.81
N GLY A 126 16.25 -43.85 16.94
CA GLY A 126 16.94 -44.72 17.90
C GLY A 126 16.15 -44.83 19.19
#